data_AF-R7QA89-F1
#
_entry.id   AF-R7QA89-F1
#
_cell.length_a   1.000
_cell.length_b   1.000
_cell.length_c   1.000
_cell.angle_alpha   90.00
_cell.angle_beta   90.00
_cell.angle_gamma   90.00
#
_symmetry.space_group_name_H-M   'P 1'
#
loop_
_entity.id
_entity.type
_entity.pdbx_description
1 polymer ?
#
loop_
_entity_poly.entity_id
_entity_poly.type
_entity_poly.pdbx_seq_one_letter_code
_entity_poly.pdbx_strand_id
1 'polypeptide(L)'
;MEATLTTPTILVVGGGFAGRAAVRHFLDSQVPARVVLVDEKPFFEFTPSVLRCIVQPSHIGKITFNQQTHPDLEFLEGRVTCLSETAATVFNIADGVTSTIPYDFCVWATGVKHAPPIKLHAGNAKSTTATRREEFESFRRKAFQAKEWVSNMIPFCSYYSFLESIANLCVNFQYFNHWRRADWRRTGS
;
A
#
# COMPACT_ATOMS: atom_id res chain seq x y z
N MET A 1 -4.99 -18.63 45.36
CA MET A 1 -5.14 -18.99 43.93
C MET A 1 -4.21 -18.10 43.16
N GLU A 2 -3.10 -18.65 42.70
CA GLU A 2 -2.11 -17.94 41.91
C GLU A 2 -2.64 -17.89 40.47
N ALA A 3 -3.01 -16.69 40.01
CA ALA A 3 -3.48 -16.51 38.65
C ALA A 3 -2.28 -16.77 37.71
N THR A 4 -2.33 -17.87 36.96
CA THR A 4 -1.42 -18.08 35.83
C THR A 4 -1.62 -16.92 34.87
N LEU A 5 -0.67 -15.98 34.84
CA LEU A 5 -0.67 -14.86 33.92
C LEU A 5 -0.54 -15.43 32.50
N THR A 6 -1.66 -15.56 31.79
CA THR A 6 -1.68 -15.97 30.40
C THR A 6 -1.11 -14.85 29.53
N THR A 7 -0.18 -15.19 28.63
CA THR A 7 0.35 -14.23 27.67
C THR A 7 -0.78 -13.66 26.81
N PRO A 8 -1.01 -12.33 26.81
CA PRO A 8 -2.11 -11.73 26.07
C PRO A 8 -1.96 -11.94 24.57
N THR A 9 -3.07 -12.17 23.89
CA THR A 9 -3.15 -12.28 22.43
C THR A 9 -3.61 -10.96 21.82
N ILE A 10 -2.78 -10.41 20.96
CA ILE A 10 -3.02 -9.17 20.23
C ILE A 10 -3.30 -9.52 18.77
N LEU A 11 -4.55 -9.30 18.36
CA LEU A 11 -4.96 -9.41 16.97
C LEU A 11 -4.74 -8.06 16.27
N VAL A 12 -4.03 -8.05 15.15
CA VAL A 12 -3.87 -6.89 14.28
C VAL A 12 -4.53 -7.17 12.94
N VAL A 13 -5.54 -6.37 12.59
CA VAL A 13 -6.31 -6.53 11.35
C VAL A 13 -5.87 -5.48 10.33
N GLY A 14 -5.17 -5.92 9.29
CA GLY A 14 -4.65 -5.06 8.22
C GLY A 14 -3.17 -4.73 8.39
N GLY A 15 -2.31 -5.41 7.64
CA GLY A 15 -0.87 -5.21 7.52
C GLY A 15 -0.47 -4.05 6.60
N GLY A 16 -1.22 -2.95 6.63
CA GLY A 16 -0.84 -1.66 6.03
C GLY A 16 0.10 -0.86 6.95
N PHE A 17 0.18 0.46 6.77
CA PHE A 17 1.05 1.32 7.57
C PHE A 17 0.80 1.20 9.09
N ALA A 18 -0.45 1.38 9.52
CA ALA A 18 -0.81 1.39 10.93
C ALA A 18 -0.63 0.00 11.57
N GLY A 19 -1.13 -1.06 10.95
CA GLY A 19 -0.98 -2.41 11.51
C GLY A 19 0.47 -2.88 11.56
N ARG A 20 1.30 -2.53 10.56
CA ARG A 20 2.75 -2.81 10.61
C ARG A 20 3.45 -2.04 11.73
N ALA A 21 3.07 -0.78 11.95
CA ALA A 21 3.60 -0.01 13.07
C ALA A 21 3.22 -0.64 14.42
N ALA A 22 1.98 -1.11 14.57
CA ALA A 22 1.51 -1.81 15.77
C ALA A 22 2.25 -3.14 15.99
N VAL A 23 2.35 -3.98 14.96
CA VAL A 23 3.12 -5.23 15.01
C VAL A 23 4.57 -4.95 15.42
N ARG A 24 5.22 -3.95 14.81
CA ARG A 24 6.59 -3.58 15.16
C ARG A 24 6.69 -3.14 16.63
N HIS A 25 5.76 -2.34 17.11
CA HIS A 25 5.74 -1.87 18.49
C HIS A 25 5.65 -3.02 19.49
N PHE A 26 4.75 -3.98 19.27
CA PHE A 26 4.59 -5.10 20.19
C PHE A 26 5.76 -6.07 20.15
N LEU A 27 6.28 -6.38 18.96
CA LEU A 27 7.43 -7.28 18.81
C LEU A 27 8.74 -6.68 19.34
N ASP A 28 8.92 -5.35 19.25
CA ASP A 28 10.07 -4.66 19.83
C ASP A 28 9.92 -4.41 21.33
N SER A 29 8.70 -4.53 21.87
CA SER A 29 8.46 -4.37 23.29
C SER A 29 9.02 -5.56 24.07
N GLN A 30 9.50 -5.32 25.29
CA GLN A 30 9.92 -6.40 26.19
C GLN A 30 8.72 -7.06 26.90
N VAL A 31 7.49 -6.76 26.50
CA VAL A 31 6.28 -7.31 27.10
C VAL A 31 5.91 -8.60 26.36
N PRO A 32 5.83 -9.75 27.05
CA PRO A 32 5.39 -10.99 26.42
C PRO A 32 3.97 -10.84 25.88
N ALA A 33 3.80 -11.01 24.57
CA ALA A 33 2.49 -11.01 23.91
C ALA A 33 2.54 -11.93 22.68
N ARG A 34 1.43 -12.64 22.41
CA ARG A 34 1.22 -13.35 21.15
C ARG A 34 0.65 -12.36 20.14
N VAL A 35 1.38 -12.08 19.06
CA VAL A 35 0.95 -11.12 18.04
C VAL A 35 0.50 -11.86 16.79
N VAL A 36 -0.78 -11.70 16.43
CA VAL A 36 -1.39 -12.30 15.24
C VAL A 36 -1.75 -11.18 14.25
N LEU A 37 -1.16 -11.19 13.06
CA LEU A 37 -1.49 -10.27 11.97
C LEU A 37 -2.35 -10.98 10.94
N VAL A 38 -3.51 -10.39 10.63
CA VAL A 38 -4.40 -10.85 9.55
C VAL A 38 -4.43 -9.78 8.45
N ASP A 39 -4.05 -10.16 7.23
CA ASP A 39 -4.22 -9.32 6.03
C ASP A 39 -4.53 -10.21 4.82
N GLU A 40 -5.31 -9.68 3.89
CA GLU A 40 -5.66 -10.38 2.65
C GLU A 40 -4.48 -10.47 1.66
N LYS A 41 -3.43 -9.69 1.91
CA LYS A 41 -2.20 -9.64 1.10
C LYS A 41 -1.05 -10.26 1.88
N PRO A 42 -0.29 -11.20 1.28
CA PRO A 42 0.90 -11.76 1.91
C PRO A 42 2.10 -10.80 1.89
N PHE A 43 1.93 -9.58 1.38
CA PHE A 43 2.97 -8.55 1.34
C PHE A 43 2.42 -7.18 1.75
N PHE A 44 3.28 -6.40 2.40
CA PHE A 44 3.11 -4.97 2.52
C PHE A 44 3.33 -4.30 1.16
N GLU A 45 2.60 -3.21 0.90
CA GLU A 45 2.78 -2.37 -0.29
C GLU A 45 2.86 -0.90 0.12
N PHE A 46 3.96 -0.23 -0.24
CA PHE A 46 4.10 1.21 -0.06
C PHE A 46 3.26 1.95 -1.10
N THR A 47 1.97 2.11 -0.78
CA THR A 47 0.94 2.70 -1.66
C THR A 47 1.33 4.03 -2.32
N PRO A 48 2.07 4.96 -1.68
CA PRO A 48 2.47 6.21 -2.33
C PRO A 48 3.32 6.01 -3.61
N SER A 49 4.03 4.88 -3.75
CA SER A 49 4.86 4.60 -4.91
C SER A 49 4.16 3.79 -6.01
N VAL A 50 2.87 3.48 -5.86
CA VAL A 50 2.11 2.68 -6.84
C VAL A 50 2.05 3.35 -8.22
N LEU A 51 1.95 4.69 -8.28
CA LEU A 51 1.95 5.41 -9.55
C LEU A 51 3.26 5.19 -10.34
N ARG A 52 4.39 5.02 -9.66
CA ARG A 52 5.66 4.66 -10.32
C ARG A 52 5.59 3.27 -10.92
N CYS A 53 4.92 2.33 -10.28
CA CYS A 53 4.73 0.97 -10.78
C CYS A 53 3.87 0.92 -12.04
N ILE A 54 2.96 1.86 -12.26
CA ILE A 54 2.21 1.95 -13.53
C ILE A 54 3.17 2.27 -14.69
N VAL A 55 4.12 3.19 -14.49
CA VAL A 55 5.09 3.55 -15.53
C VAL A 55 6.17 2.48 -15.69
N GLN A 56 6.60 1.90 -14.57
CA GLN A 56 7.65 0.89 -14.49
C GLN A 56 7.20 -0.27 -13.56
N PRO A 57 6.49 -1.29 -14.07
CA PRO A 57 5.94 -2.39 -13.27
C PRO A 57 6.99 -3.19 -12.49
N SER A 58 8.23 -3.26 -13.00
CA SER A 58 9.35 -3.88 -12.29
C SER A 58 9.73 -3.18 -10.97
N HIS A 59 9.29 -1.93 -10.75
CA HIS A 59 9.52 -1.18 -9.51
C HIS A 59 8.80 -1.79 -8.30
N ILE A 60 7.82 -2.68 -8.49
CA ILE A 60 7.05 -3.29 -7.40
C ILE A 60 7.95 -3.94 -6.34
N GLY A 61 9.05 -4.60 -6.74
CA GLY A 61 9.95 -5.26 -5.80
C GLY A 61 10.68 -4.31 -4.84
N LYS A 62 10.69 -3.00 -5.13
CA LYS A 62 11.28 -1.97 -4.26
C LYS A 62 10.28 -1.41 -3.24
N ILE A 63 8.99 -1.68 -3.42
CA ILE A 63 7.91 -1.09 -2.62
C ILE A 63 7.11 -2.15 -1.85
N THR A 64 7.50 -3.42 -1.95
CA THR A 64 6.84 -4.53 -1.27
C THR A 64 7.81 -5.36 -0.45
N PHE A 65 7.34 -5.89 0.68
CA PHE A 65 8.04 -6.92 1.45
C PHE A 65 7.02 -7.89 2.06
N ASN A 66 7.42 -9.11 2.40
CA ASN A 66 6.53 -10.15 2.96
C ASN A 66 5.98 -9.72 4.33
N GLN A 67 4.71 -9.97 4.61
CA GLN A 67 4.13 -9.71 5.94
C GLN A 67 4.82 -10.49 7.07
N GLN A 68 5.26 -11.71 6.79
CA GLN A 68 6.04 -12.52 7.73
C GLN A 68 7.48 -12.00 7.81
N THR A 69 7.70 -11.00 8.67
CA THR A 69 9.00 -10.34 8.85
C THR A 69 9.74 -10.76 10.12
N HIS A 70 9.09 -11.48 11.03
CA HIS A 70 9.64 -11.83 12.33
C HIS A 70 9.22 -13.25 12.72
N PRO A 71 10.09 -14.07 13.36
CA PRO A 71 9.73 -15.41 13.81
C PRO A 71 8.57 -15.43 14.82
N ASP A 72 8.52 -14.45 15.73
CA ASP A 72 7.48 -14.36 16.77
C ASP A 72 6.17 -13.72 16.28
N LEU A 73 6.09 -13.35 14.99
CA LEU A 73 4.86 -12.90 14.36
C LEU A 73 4.10 -14.11 13.82
N GLU A 74 2.84 -14.24 14.20
CA GLU A 74 1.91 -15.16 13.53
C GLU A 74 1.18 -14.39 12.42
N PHE A 75 1.51 -14.67 11.15
CA PHE A 75 0.80 -14.09 10.03
C PHE A 75 -0.23 -15.06 9.46
N LEU A 76 -1.47 -14.59 9.31
CA LEU A 76 -2.55 -15.29 8.62
C LEU A 76 -2.97 -14.50 7.37
N GLU A 77 -2.79 -15.12 6.21
CA GLU A 77 -3.30 -14.59 4.94
C GLU A 77 -4.81 -14.80 4.86
N GLY A 78 -5.59 -13.78 5.21
CA GLY A 78 -7.02 -13.92 5.40
C GLY A 78 -7.79 -12.62 5.49
N ARG A 79 -9.12 -12.73 5.41
CA ARG A 79 -10.07 -11.62 5.57
C ARG A 79 -10.85 -11.80 6.86
N VAL A 80 -10.81 -10.80 7.73
CA VAL A 80 -11.73 -10.73 8.88
C VAL A 80 -13.13 -10.41 8.36
N THR A 81 -14.08 -11.30 8.60
CA THR A 81 -15.48 -11.16 8.14
C THR A 81 -16.44 -10.78 9.27
N CYS A 82 -16.09 -11.12 10.51
CA CYS A 82 -16.84 -10.75 11.70
C CYS A 82 -15.88 -10.47 12.86
N LEU A 83 -16.24 -9.51 13.71
CA LEU A 83 -15.50 -9.14 14.91
C LEU A 83 -16.47 -9.09 16.09
N SER A 84 -16.17 -9.84 17.15
CA SER A 84 -16.85 -9.75 18.45
C SER A 84 -15.90 -9.15 19.49
N GLU A 85 -16.34 -9.00 20.74
CA GLU A 85 -15.49 -8.45 21.81
C GLU A 85 -14.25 -9.31 22.12
N THR A 86 -14.33 -10.63 21.90
CA THR A 86 -13.30 -11.59 22.33
C THR A 86 -12.75 -12.46 21.20
N ALA A 87 -13.31 -12.37 20.00
CA ALA A 87 -12.88 -13.19 18.87
C ALA A 87 -13.14 -12.54 17.51
N ALA A 88 -12.33 -12.92 16.52
CA ALA A 88 -12.52 -12.57 15.13
C ALA A 88 -12.80 -13.81 14.30
N THR A 89 -13.74 -13.72 13.37
CA THR A 89 -13.95 -14.72 12.33
C THR A 89 -13.11 -14.34 11.11
N VAL A 90 -12.23 -15.24 10.69
CA VAL A 90 -11.30 -15.02 9.58
C VAL A 90 -11.52 -16.06 8.50
N PHE A 91 -11.83 -15.59 7.30
CA PHE A 91 -11.81 -16.39 6.09
C PHE A 91 -10.36 -16.51 5.61
N ASN A 92 -9.81 -17.72 5.64
CA ASN A 92 -8.44 -17.99 5.21
C ASN A 92 -8.39 -18.13 3.68
N ILE A 93 -7.52 -17.34 3.05
CA ILE A 93 -7.40 -17.30 1.57
C ILE A 93 -6.69 -18.54 1.04
N ALA A 94 -5.85 -19.20 1.86
CA ALA A 94 -5.06 -20.34 1.43
C ALA A 94 -5.90 -21.62 1.22
N ASP A 95 -6.89 -21.86 2.09
CA ASP A 95 -7.71 -23.07 2.10
C ASP A 95 -9.22 -22.80 1.87
N GLY A 96 -9.66 -21.54 1.90
CA GLY A 96 -11.07 -21.17 1.77
C GLY A 96 -11.90 -21.50 3.01
N VAL A 97 -11.26 -21.84 4.13
CA VAL A 97 -11.92 -22.22 5.38
C VAL A 97 -12.01 -21.01 6.30
N THR A 98 -13.12 -20.94 7.04
CA THR A 98 -13.30 -19.92 8.07
C THR A 98 -12.81 -20.45 9.41
N SER A 99 -11.97 -19.67 10.09
CA SER A 99 -11.45 -19.94 11.43
C SER A 99 -11.85 -18.84 12.40
N THR A 100 -11.82 -19.15 13.69
CA THR A 100 -12.06 -18.17 14.76
C THR A 100 -10.77 -17.95 15.53
N ILE A 101 -10.37 -16.69 15.67
CA ILE A 101 -9.17 -16.28 16.39
C ILE A 101 -9.59 -15.56 17.67
N PRO A 102 -9.40 -16.16 18.86
CA PRO A 102 -9.61 -15.45 20.12
C PRO A 102 -8.52 -14.40 20.32
N TYR A 103 -8.86 -13.29 20.96
CA TYR A 103 -7.92 -12.23 21.28
C TYR A 103 -8.33 -11.50 22.57
N ASP A 104 -7.34 -10.89 23.23
CA ASP A 104 -7.55 -10.00 24.37
C ASP A 104 -7.60 -8.54 23.91
N PHE A 105 -6.81 -8.21 22.88
CA PHE A 105 -6.77 -6.88 22.28
C PHE A 105 -6.86 -6.97 20.75
N CYS A 106 -7.60 -6.04 20.13
CA CYS A 106 -7.70 -5.92 18.69
C CYS A 106 -7.24 -4.53 18.22
N VAL A 107 -6.33 -4.52 17.25
CA VAL A 107 -5.92 -3.33 16.51
C VAL A 107 -6.57 -3.37 15.14
N TRP A 108 -7.59 -2.53 14.95
CA TRP A 108 -8.29 -2.41 13.67
C TRP A 108 -7.59 -1.41 12.73
N ALA A 109 -6.89 -1.92 11.72
CA ALA A 109 -6.00 -1.16 10.84
C ALA A 109 -6.23 -1.42 9.33
N THR A 110 -7.47 -1.71 8.93
CA THR A 110 -7.85 -2.06 7.54
C THR A 110 -7.68 -0.91 6.53
N GLY A 111 -7.58 0.34 7.02
CA GLY A 111 -7.41 1.52 6.19
C GLY A 111 -8.63 1.80 5.31
N VAL A 112 -8.41 2.41 4.15
CA VAL A 112 -9.48 2.79 3.21
C VAL A 112 -9.41 2.03 1.88
N LYS A 113 -10.56 1.93 1.20
CA LYS A 113 -10.66 1.43 -0.17
C LYS A 113 -10.24 2.52 -1.16
N HIS A 114 -9.46 2.16 -2.17
CA HIS A 114 -9.12 3.06 -3.28
C HIS A 114 -9.56 2.44 -4.61
N ALA A 115 -9.79 3.29 -5.61
CA ALA A 115 -10.01 2.83 -6.98
C ALA A 115 -8.77 2.11 -7.52
N PRO A 116 -8.95 1.12 -8.44
CA PRO A 116 -7.82 0.53 -9.13
C PRO A 116 -7.02 1.61 -9.90
N PRO A 117 -5.68 1.48 -10.01
CA PRO A 117 -4.84 0.42 -9.47
C PRO A 117 -4.22 0.76 -8.10
N ILE A 118 -4.66 1.81 -7.40
CA ILE A 118 -3.95 2.39 -6.24
C ILE A 118 -3.74 1.38 -5.12
N LYS A 119 -4.77 0.60 -4.78
CA LYS A 119 -4.63 -0.59 -3.94
C LYS A 119 -5.02 -1.81 -4.73
N LEU A 120 -4.40 -2.93 -4.38
CA LEU A 120 -4.89 -4.24 -4.78
C LEU A 120 -6.35 -4.37 -4.33
N HIS A 121 -7.23 -4.74 -5.27
CA HIS A 121 -8.56 -5.22 -4.94
C HIS A 121 -8.43 -6.68 -4.56
N ALA A 122 -8.16 -6.92 -3.28
CA ALA A 122 -8.13 -8.27 -2.75
C ALA A 122 -9.55 -8.86 -2.85
N GLY A 123 -9.69 -9.88 -3.70
CA GLY A 123 -10.86 -10.76 -3.73
C GLY A 123 -10.61 -11.99 -2.88
N ASN A 124 -11.36 -13.05 -3.11
CA ASN A 124 -11.09 -14.34 -2.46
C ASN A 124 -9.92 -15.11 -3.12
N ALA A 125 -9.29 -14.52 -4.14
CA ALA A 125 -8.16 -15.11 -4.84
C ALA A 125 -6.84 -14.68 -4.19
N LYS A 126 -5.91 -15.63 -4.09
CA LYS A 126 -4.56 -15.40 -3.57
C LYS A 126 -3.84 -14.31 -4.36
N SER A 127 -3.30 -13.33 -3.64
CA SER A 127 -2.57 -12.23 -4.26
C SER A 127 -1.07 -12.41 -4.08
N THR A 128 -0.28 -12.12 -5.11
CA THR A 128 1.18 -12.23 -5.05
C THR A 128 1.81 -10.97 -5.66
N THR A 129 3.08 -10.73 -5.38
CA THR A 129 3.82 -9.64 -6.03
C THR A 129 3.87 -9.82 -7.56
N ALA A 130 3.83 -11.05 -8.06
CA ALA A 130 3.77 -11.34 -9.50
C ALA A 130 2.42 -10.92 -10.10
N THR A 131 1.30 -11.36 -9.52
CA THR A 131 -0.04 -10.98 -10.00
C THR A 131 -0.28 -9.48 -9.88
N ARG A 132 0.26 -8.85 -8.82
CA ARG A 132 0.23 -7.38 -8.66
C ARG A 132 1.06 -6.65 -9.72
N ARG A 133 2.19 -7.22 -10.17
CA ARG A 133 2.97 -6.69 -11.30
C ARG A 133 2.18 -6.76 -12.61
N GLU A 134 1.55 -7.89 -12.88
CA GLU A 134 0.72 -8.09 -14.09
C GLU A 134 -0.45 -7.10 -14.12
N GLU A 135 -1.04 -6.81 -12.97
CA GLU A 135 -2.06 -5.76 -12.85
C GLU A 135 -1.48 -4.41 -13.30
N PHE A 136 -0.32 -3.99 -12.77
CA PHE A 136 0.31 -2.75 -13.20
C PHE A 136 0.66 -2.73 -14.69
N GLU A 137 1.08 -3.85 -15.26
CA GLU A 137 1.31 -3.96 -16.71
C GLU A 137 0.02 -3.76 -17.52
N SER A 138 -1.11 -4.28 -17.04
CA SER A 138 -2.42 -4.05 -17.65
C SER A 138 -2.81 -2.58 -17.63
N PHE A 139 -2.64 -1.90 -16.48
CA PHE A 139 -2.90 -0.46 -16.38
C PHE A 139 -1.94 0.37 -17.21
N ARG A 140 -0.68 -0.04 -17.30
CA ARG A 140 0.32 0.56 -18.20
C ARG A 140 -0.16 0.50 -19.64
N ARG A 141 -0.53 -0.68 -20.15
CA ARG A 141 -1.05 -0.84 -21.53
C ARG A 141 -2.23 0.10 -21.80
N LYS A 142 -3.20 0.17 -20.88
CA LYS A 142 -4.36 1.08 -21.00
C LYS A 142 -3.94 2.55 -21.05
N ALA A 143 -3.00 2.97 -20.19
CA ALA A 143 -2.50 4.34 -20.17
C ALA A 143 -1.76 4.72 -21.48
N PHE A 144 -0.96 3.79 -22.04
CA PHE A 144 -0.28 4.01 -23.31
C PHE A 144 -1.24 4.02 -24.50
N GLN A 145 -2.23 3.12 -24.53
CA GLN A 145 -3.29 3.15 -25.54
C GLN A 145 -4.06 4.48 -25.49
N ALA A 146 -4.49 4.92 -24.30
CA ALA A 146 -5.17 6.20 -24.16
C ALA A 146 -4.32 7.39 -24.66
N LYS A 147 -3.01 7.35 -24.42
CA LYS A 147 -2.07 8.35 -24.97
C LYS A 147 -2.05 8.32 -26.50
N GLU A 148 -1.99 7.15 -27.12
CA GLU A 148 -2.06 7.02 -28.58
C GLU A 148 -3.39 7.52 -29.15
N TRP A 149 -4.50 7.20 -28.50
CA TRP A 149 -5.82 7.70 -28.87
C TRP A 149 -5.90 9.23 -28.82
N VAL A 150 -5.40 9.85 -27.76
CA VAL A 150 -5.35 11.32 -27.65
C VAL A 150 -4.48 11.91 -28.75
N SER A 151 -3.28 11.34 -28.99
CA SER A 151 -2.41 11.80 -30.08
C SER A 151 -3.07 11.66 -31.46
N ASN A 152 -3.85 10.59 -31.68
CA ASN A 152 -4.51 10.30 -32.96
C ASN A 152 -5.89 10.96 -33.12
N MET A 153 -6.50 11.50 -32.06
CA MET A 153 -7.70 12.35 -32.12
C MET A 153 -7.36 13.83 -32.33
N ILE A 154 -6.12 14.24 -32.10
CA ILE A 154 -5.60 15.57 -32.44
C ILE A 154 -4.95 15.60 -33.84
N PRO A 155 -5.68 15.25 -34.92
CA PRO A 155 -5.44 15.87 -36.23
C PRO A 155 -6.61 16.75 -36.68
N PHE A 156 -7.67 16.92 -35.87
CA PHE A 156 -8.89 17.63 -36.27
C PHE A 156 -9.20 18.94 -35.52
N CYS A 157 -8.22 19.51 -34.82
CA CYS A 157 -8.34 20.88 -34.34
C CYS A 157 -7.24 21.72 -35.01
N SER A 158 -7.64 22.48 -36.03
CA SER A 158 -6.90 23.56 -36.67
C SER A 158 -6.59 24.74 -35.71
N TYR A 159 -6.43 24.46 -34.42
CA TYR A 159 -6.13 25.41 -33.35
C TYR A 159 -4.62 25.46 -33.03
N TYR A 160 -3.76 25.02 -33.94
CA TYR A 160 -2.31 25.12 -33.79
C TYR A 160 -1.79 26.55 -33.97
N SER A 161 -2.58 27.47 -34.53
CA SER A 161 -2.21 28.88 -34.64
C SER A 161 -2.52 29.71 -33.38
N PHE A 162 -3.32 29.21 -32.43
CA PHE A 162 -3.67 29.96 -31.21
C PHE A 162 -2.77 29.62 -30.02
N LEU A 163 -2.29 28.37 -29.92
CA LEU A 163 -1.42 27.95 -28.82
C LEU A 163 0.06 28.30 -29.03
N GLU A 164 0.54 28.45 -30.27
CA GLU A 164 1.87 29.04 -30.51
C GLU A 164 1.93 30.52 -30.13
N SER A 165 0.80 31.24 -30.15
CA SER A 165 0.71 32.63 -29.66
C SER A 165 0.87 32.69 -28.12
N ILE A 166 0.32 31.71 -27.40
CA ILE A 166 0.44 31.63 -25.93
C ILE A 166 1.83 31.09 -25.51
N ALA A 167 2.38 30.13 -26.25
CA ALA A 167 3.74 29.62 -25.99
C ALA A 167 4.81 30.70 -26.24
N ASN A 168 4.65 31.56 -27.25
CA ASN A 168 5.56 32.69 -27.49
C ASN A 168 5.38 33.85 -26.51
N LEU A 169 4.22 33.98 -25.85
CA LEU A 169 4.02 34.93 -24.77
C LEU A 169 4.67 34.49 -23.44
N CYS A 170 4.85 33.19 -23.21
CA CYS A 170 5.48 32.68 -21.98
C CYS A 170 7.02 32.58 -22.04
N VAL A 171 7.65 32.71 -23.21
CA VAL A 171 9.12 32.67 -23.36
C VAL A 171 9.78 34.04 -23.12
N ASN A 172 9.01 35.12 -22.93
CA ASN A 172 9.52 36.48 -22.67
C ASN A 172 9.36 36.99 -21.23
N PHE A 173 9.20 36.12 -20.23
CA PHE A 173 9.27 36.53 -18.82
C PHE A 173 10.52 35.97 -18.14
N GLN A 174 11.62 36.73 -18.24
CA GLN A 174 12.81 36.63 -17.41
C GLN A 174 12.45 36.86 -15.93
N TYR A 175 11.95 35.89 -15.18
CA TYR A 175 11.98 35.94 -13.71
C TYR A 175 11.76 34.55 -13.11
N PHE A 176 12.76 33.66 -13.16
CA PHE A 176 12.85 32.51 -12.25
C PHE A 176 14.29 31.97 -12.13
N ASN A 177 15.24 32.86 -11.82
CA ASN A 177 16.63 32.49 -11.53
C ASN A 177 17.05 32.82 -10.08
N HIS A 178 16.11 32.90 -9.13
CA HIS A 178 16.41 33.31 -7.75
C HIS A 178 16.16 32.29 -6.64
N TRP A 179 15.96 30.99 -6.96
CA TRP A 179 15.77 29.94 -5.94
C TRP A 179 16.69 28.72 -6.06
N ARG A 180 17.88 28.88 -6.65
CA ARG A 180 18.99 27.93 -6.48
C ARG A 180 20.12 28.58 -5.68
N ARG A 181 20.02 28.48 -4.35
CA ARG A 181 21.12 28.32 -3.37
C ARG A 181 20.52 28.56 -1.97
N ALA A 182 19.99 27.50 -1.36
CA ALA A 182 19.87 27.42 0.09
C ALA A 182 20.74 26.24 0.53
N ASP A 183 21.95 26.62 0.93
CA ASP A 183 23.05 25.79 1.41
C ASP A 183 22.67 25.21 2.79
N TRP A 184 22.48 23.90 2.90
CA TRP A 184 22.30 23.24 4.20
C TRP A 184 23.69 22.95 4.78
N ARG A 185 24.26 23.92 5.49
CA ARG A 185 25.39 23.69 6.41
C ARG A 185 25.03 24.05 7.84
N ARG A 186 25.39 23.10 8.72
CA ARG A 186 25.40 23.08 10.17
C ARG A 186 25.88 24.40 10.83
N THR A 187 25.18 24.79 11.90
CA THR A 187 25.69 25.22 13.22
C THR A 187 24.50 25.14 14.19
N GLY A 188 24.53 24.54 15.38
CA GLY A 188 25.66 24.14 16.20
C GLY A 188 26.07 25.24 17.17
N SER A 189 25.18 25.59 18.11
CA SER A 189 25.48 26.21 19.42
C SER A 189 24.21 26.20 20.26
#